data_AF-A0A937VVN7-F1
#
_entry.id   AF-A0A937VVN7-F1
#
_cell.length_a   1.000
_cell.length_b   1.000
_cell.length_c   1.000
_cell.angle_alpha   90.00
_cell.angle_beta   90.00
_cell.angle_gamma   90.00
#
_symmetry.space_group_name_H-M   'P 1'
#
loop_
_entity.id
_entity.type
_entity.pdbx_description
1 polymer ?
#
loop_
_entity_poly.entity_id
_entity_poly.type
_entity_poly.pdbx_seq_one_letter_code
_entity_poly.pdbx_strand_id
1 'polypeptide(L)'
;MKYVYEEYPEIKIPEGIKETQYPGYYIGVDGKAYRAPGKNDRNTKLNEYGLIPLNTHLRGNPAHKKYQYPSINITLRDENGNFLRQKKANIHRLVAETFIPNPHNYDSVDHKDRNKMNNHVSNLRWCSIEDNKGSWKRTDDYLRLMSKSLRKDTVYGIGINDSDIFSCNLKNYKRWEKILLKCKREGKTICEDWKVFSKFNSWVESQSCDDSILYLIQGNEYCPENCVLTTYSLLNILSFKKNGKYPIGVSLSNPKTMKSVRYNSKTKQAYLGSYDTMQDAHLAWQQQKIKEIDLLITDEKDDRILEVLNKVKTSIQSDISNQRETVISPFIV
;
A
#
# COMPACT_ATOMS: atom_id res chain seq x y z
N MET A 1 63.26 -14.40 -25.22
CA MET A 1 62.25 -14.77 -24.20
C MET A 1 60.90 -14.24 -24.64
N LYS A 2 59.96 -15.12 -25.01
CA LYS A 2 58.56 -14.72 -25.21
C LYS A 2 57.98 -14.47 -23.82
N TYR A 3 57.52 -13.26 -23.55
CA TYR A 3 56.80 -12.95 -22.32
C TYR A 3 55.54 -13.82 -22.29
N VAL A 4 55.48 -14.75 -21.33
CA VAL A 4 54.26 -15.48 -21.02
C VAL A 4 53.30 -14.42 -20.45
N TYR A 5 52.19 -14.17 -21.15
CA TYR A 5 51.14 -13.34 -20.59
C TYR A 5 50.57 -14.11 -19.40
N GLU A 6 50.70 -13.57 -18.18
CA GLU A 6 49.91 -14.07 -17.05
C GLU A 6 48.43 -13.89 -17.42
N GLU A 7 47.75 -15.00 -17.69
CA GLU A 7 46.33 -15.01 -17.94
C GLU A 7 45.61 -14.59 -16.64
N TYR A 8 44.71 -13.61 -16.74
CA TYR A 8 43.89 -13.22 -15.60
C TYR A 8 43.06 -14.41 -15.11
N PRO A 9 42.76 -14.49 -13.80
CA PRO A 9 41.90 -15.53 -13.27
C PRO A 9 40.53 -15.48 -13.97
N GLU A 10 39.93 -16.67 -14.15
CA GLU A 10 38.61 -16.81 -14.76
C GLU A 10 37.57 -15.95 -14.01
N ILE A 11 36.78 -15.18 -14.76
CA ILE A 11 35.74 -14.31 -14.18
C ILE A 11 34.57 -15.18 -13.71
N LYS A 12 34.28 -15.12 -12.41
CA LYS A 12 33.18 -15.87 -11.77
C LYS A 12 32.06 -14.92 -11.38
N ILE A 13 31.09 -14.74 -12.28
CA ILE A 13 30.00 -13.78 -12.08
C ILE A 13 28.94 -14.41 -11.17
N PRO A 14 28.64 -13.84 -9.99
CA PRO A 14 27.56 -14.32 -9.12
C PRO A 14 26.18 -13.96 -9.69
N GLU A 15 25.13 -14.64 -9.23
CA GLU A 15 23.74 -14.48 -9.72
C GLU A 15 23.23 -13.02 -9.68
N GLY A 16 23.72 -12.22 -8.73
CA GLY A 16 23.34 -10.81 -8.57
C GLY A 16 24.10 -9.81 -9.43
N ILE A 17 25.02 -10.25 -10.29
CA ILE A 17 25.79 -9.39 -11.21
C ILE A 17 25.57 -9.88 -12.64
N LYS A 18 25.42 -8.95 -13.59
CA LYS A 18 25.31 -9.28 -15.02
C LYS A 18 26.17 -8.37 -15.85
N GLU A 19 26.60 -8.88 -17.00
CA GLU A 19 27.21 -8.06 -18.03
C GLU A 19 26.17 -7.09 -18.59
N THR A 20 26.57 -5.84 -18.76
CA THR A 20 25.72 -4.81 -19.34
C THR A 20 25.69 -4.93 -20.87
N GLN A 21 24.89 -4.09 -21.53
CA GLN A 21 24.98 -3.90 -22.98
C GLN A 21 26.36 -3.39 -23.47
N TYR A 22 27.28 -3.05 -22.56
CA TYR A 22 28.67 -2.69 -22.87
C TYR A 22 29.59 -3.86 -22.49
N PRO A 23 30.17 -4.57 -23.49
CA PRO A 23 31.03 -5.71 -23.23
C PRO A 23 32.18 -5.39 -22.27
N GLY A 24 32.44 -6.31 -21.33
CA GLY A 24 33.45 -6.19 -20.30
C GLY A 24 33.08 -5.25 -19.14
N TYR A 25 31.85 -4.70 -19.11
CA TYR A 25 31.32 -3.94 -17.98
C TYR A 25 30.16 -4.69 -17.35
N TYR A 26 30.17 -4.75 -16.02
CA TYR A 26 29.21 -5.50 -15.23
C TYR A 26 28.52 -4.59 -14.23
N ILE A 27 27.26 -4.89 -13.93
CA ILE A 27 26.46 -4.14 -12.95
C ILE A 27 25.75 -5.13 -12.03
N GLY A 28 25.79 -4.85 -10.73
CA GLY A 28 25.06 -5.59 -9.70
C GLY A 28 23.62 -5.12 -9.57
N VAL A 29 22.75 -5.97 -9.02
CA VAL A 29 21.36 -5.62 -8.65
C VAL A 29 21.28 -4.45 -7.66
N ASP A 30 22.36 -4.17 -6.92
CA ASP A 30 22.50 -3.06 -5.98
C ASP A 30 23.02 -1.76 -6.61
N GLY A 31 23.37 -1.79 -7.91
CA GLY A 31 23.93 -0.65 -8.64
C GLY A 31 25.45 -0.48 -8.50
N LYS A 32 26.17 -1.44 -7.90
CA LYS A 32 27.64 -1.45 -7.95
C LYS A 32 28.12 -1.87 -9.32
N ALA A 33 29.05 -1.09 -9.88
CA ALA A 33 29.58 -1.32 -11.21
C ALA A 33 31.00 -1.89 -11.17
N TYR A 34 31.31 -2.71 -12.16
CA TYR A 34 32.60 -3.39 -12.30
C TYR A 34 33.02 -3.41 -13.76
N ARG A 35 34.30 -3.70 -14.02
CA ARG A 35 34.81 -4.02 -15.35
C ARG A 35 35.79 -5.18 -15.32
N ALA A 36 35.92 -5.88 -16.44
CA ALA A 36 36.98 -6.85 -16.64
C ALA A 36 38.37 -6.16 -16.66
N PRO A 37 39.43 -6.87 -16.20
CA PRO A 37 40.79 -6.39 -16.33
C PRO A 37 41.24 -6.37 -17.80
N GLY A 38 42.01 -5.34 -18.18
CA GLY A 38 42.59 -5.20 -19.51
C GLY A 38 44.09 -5.46 -19.52
N LYS A 39 44.72 -5.36 -20.71
CA LYS A 39 46.16 -5.61 -20.90
C LYS A 39 47.09 -4.79 -19.98
N ASN A 40 46.62 -3.60 -19.55
CA ASN A 40 47.39 -2.65 -18.74
C ASN A 40 47.11 -2.76 -17.22
N ASP A 41 46.22 -3.66 -16.79
CA ASP A 41 45.77 -3.78 -15.39
C ASP A 41 46.58 -4.82 -14.58
N ARG A 42 47.81 -5.14 -14.99
CA ARG A 42 48.59 -6.26 -14.42
C ARG A 42 48.79 -6.18 -12.90
N ASN A 43 48.83 -4.96 -12.37
CA ASN A 43 49.02 -4.70 -10.94
C ASN A 43 47.74 -4.25 -10.22
N THR A 44 46.57 -4.30 -10.89
CA THR A 44 45.31 -3.84 -10.32
C THR A 44 44.70 -4.92 -9.44
N LYS A 45 44.30 -4.55 -8.21
CA LYS A 45 43.63 -5.47 -7.29
C LYS A 45 42.26 -5.87 -7.84
N LEU A 46 42.09 -7.17 -8.10
CA LEU A 46 40.81 -7.78 -8.46
C LEU A 46 40.00 -8.11 -7.21
N ASN A 47 38.68 -8.15 -7.35
CA ASN A 47 37.79 -8.71 -6.32
C ASN A 47 37.71 -10.24 -6.43
N GLU A 48 36.93 -10.87 -5.55
CA GLU A 48 36.70 -12.32 -5.52
C GLU A 48 36.07 -12.90 -6.80
N TYR A 49 35.52 -12.05 -7.67
CA TYR A 49 34.93 -12.42 -8.97
C TYR A 49 35.90 -12.25 -10.15
N GLY A 50 37.14 -11.80 -9.91
CA GLY A 50 38.10 -11.47 -10.96
C GLY A 50 37.84 -10.12 -11.64
N LEU A 51 36.99 -9.27 -11.06
CA LEU A 51 36.57 -7.97 -11.61
C LEU A 51 37.20 -6.79 -10.88
N ILE A 52 37.30 -5.65 -11.57
CA ILE A 52 37.77 -4.37 -11.02
C ILE A 52 36.54 -3.52 -10.64
N PRO A 53 36.36 -3.13 -9.37
CA PRO A 53 35.27 -2.25 -8.96
C PRO A 53 35.45 -0.83 -9.52
N LEU A 54 34.35 -0.23 -9.97
CA LEU A 54 34.33 1.12 -10.50
C LEU A 54 33.79 2.11 -9.48
N ASN A 55 34.47 3.24 -9.37
CA ASN A 55 33.98 4.36 -8.57
C ASN A 55 32.82 5.07 -9.28
N THR A 56 31.80 5.42 -8.52
CA THR A 56 30.66 6.20 -9.01
C THR A 56 30.90 7.68 -8.75
N HIS A 57 30.50 8.51 -9.73
CA HIS A 57 30.57 9.97 -9.63
C HIS A 57 29.16 10.55 -9.72
N LEU A 58 28.86 11.53 -8.88
CA LEU A 58 27.62 12.28 -8.99
C LEU A 58 27.68 13.25 -10.17
N ARG A 59 26.76 13.11 -11.12
CA ARG A 59 26.66 13.97 -12.30
C ARG A 59 25.39 14.80 -12.29
N GLY A 60 25.50 16.05 -12.72
CA GLY A 60 24.44 17.04 -12.75
C GLY A 60 24.95 18.38 -12.22
N ASN A 61 24.07 19.39 -12.14
CA ASN A 61 24.46 20.71 -11.65
C ASN A 61 24.98 20.62 -10.19
N PRO A 62 26.24 21.01 -9.91
CA PRO A 62 26.82 21.00 -8.56
C PRO A 62 26.03 21.82 -7.53
N ALA A 63 25.36 22.88 -7.96
CA ALA A 63 24.52 23.71 -7.10
C ALA A 63 23.24 22.99 -6.65
N HIS A 64 22.84 21.91 -7.32
CA HIS A 64 21.63 21.16 -7.02
C HIS A 64 21.90 19.67 -6.83
N LYS A 65 22.60 19.33 -5.74
CA LYS A 65 22.93 17.95 -5.35
C LYS A 65 21.71 17.00 -5.41
N LYS A 66 20.51 17.47 -5.05
CA LYS A 66 19.27 16.68 -5.09
C LYS A 66 18.85 16.19 -6.49
N TYR A 67 19.38 16.78 -7.56
CA TYR A 67 19.10 16.38 -8.95
C TYR A 67 20.25 15.59 -9.59
N GLN A 68 21.33 15.34 -8.85
CA GLN A 68 22.46 14.58 -9.36
C GLN A 68 22.18 13.07 -9.35
N TYR A 69 22.75 12.37 -10.31
CA TYR A 69 22.67 10.92 -10.41
C TYR A 69 24.07 10.29 -10.28
N PRO A 70 24.20 9.15 -9.61
CA PRO A 70 25.40 8.33 -9.69
C PRO A 70 25.63 7.83 -11.12
N SER A 71 26.85 7.96 -11.60
CA SER A 71 27.24 7.58 -12.96
C SER A 71 28.67 7.06 -12.99
N ILE A 72 28.97 6.26 -14.01
CA ILE A 72 30.33 5.80 -14.34
C ILE A 72 30.76 6.31 -15.71
N ASN A 73 32.05 6.16 -15.99
CA ASN A 73 32.61 6.31 -17.32
C ASN A 73 32.84 4.91 -17.92
N ILE A 74 32.30 4.69 -19.11
CA ILE A 74 32.48 3.47 -19.90
C ILE A 74 33.41 3.81 -21.06
N THR A 75 34.58 3.19 -21.08
CA THR A 75 35.52 3.29 -22.20
C THR A 75 35.18 2.24 -23.24
N LEU A 76 34.78 2.69 -24.43
CA LEU A 76 34.48 1.86 -25.59
C LEU A 76 35.75 1.65 -26.42
N ARG A 77 35.93 0.44 -26.92
CA ARG A 77 37.10 0.01 -27.70
C ARG A 77 36.66 -0.68 -28.98
N ASP A 78 37.52 -0.68 -30.00
CA ASP A 78 37.33 -1.43 -31.24
C ASP A 78 37.66 -2.92 -31.06
N GLU A 79 37.46 -3.71 -32.11
CA GLU A 79 37.77 -5.15 -32.14
C GLU A 79 39.25 -5.46 -31.86
N ASN A 80 40.14 -4.50 -32.15
CA ASN A 80 41.59 -4.62 -31.92
C ASN A 80 41.98 -4.17 -30.49
N GLY A 81 41.02 -3.68 -29.69
CA GLY A 81 41.23 -3.17 -28.33
C GLY A 81 41.70 -1.71 -28.24
N ASN A 82 41.76 -1.00 -29.37
CA ASN A 82 42.10 0.42 -29.41
C ASN A 82 40.98 1.26 -28.80
N PHE A 83 41.35 2.37 -28.16
CA PHE A 83 40.39 3.30 -27.61
C PHE A 83 39.56 3.96 -28.72
N LEU A 84 38.24 3.96 -28.57
CA LEU A 84 37.34 4.70 -29.47
C LEU A 84 36.86 5.99 -28.81
N ARG A 85 36.10 5.87 -27.71
CA ARG A 85 35.56 7.00 -26.96
C ARG A 85 35.13 6.60 -25.56
N GLN A 86 34.90 7.58 -24.70
CA GLN A 86 34.32 7.38 -23.39
C GLN A 86 32.85 7.82 -23.36
N LYS A 87 31.96 6.95 -22.88
CA LYS A 87 30.53 7.22 -22.68
C LYS A 87 30.25 7.39 -21.19
N LYS A 88 29.46 8.39 -20.85
CA LYS A 88 28.93 8.59 -19.49
C LYS A 88 27.66 7.76 -19.35
N ALA A 89 27.60 6.90 -18.35
CA ALA A 89 26.45 6.04 -18.11
C ALA A 89 25.92 6.21 -16.70
N ASN A 90 24.61 6.43 -16.55
CA ASN A 90 23.97 6.55 -15.24
C ASN A 90 23.73 5.16 -14.65
N ILE A 91 23.99 5.00 -13.36
CA ILE A 91 23.85 3.71 -12.67
C ILE A 91 22.42 3.17 -12.76
N HIS A 92 21.41 3.99 -12.44
CA HIS A 92 20.01 3.55 -12.51
C HIS A 92 19.60 3.05 -13.91
N ARG A 93 20.08 3.69 -14.99
CA ARG A 93 19.80 3.22 -16.35
C ARG A 93 20.52 1.91 -16.64
N LEU A 94 21.79 1.78 -16.27
CA LEU A 94 22.54 0.54 -16.45
C LEU A 94 21.85 -0.63 -15.74
N VAL A 95 21.40 -0.43 -14.50
CA VAL A 95 20.65 -1.46 -13.75
C VAL A 95 19.33 -1.80 -14.46
N ALA A 96 18.54 -0.80 -14.83
CA ALA A 96 17.26 -1.02 -15.49
C ALA A 96 17.41 -1.73 -16.85
N GLU A 97 18.35 -1.29 -17.69
CA GLU A 97 18.64 -1.89 -19.01
C GLU A 97 19.16 -3.33 -18.89
N THR A 98 19.82 -3.68 -17.79
CA THR A 98 20.40 -5.02 -17.60
C THR A 98 19.41 -6.02 -16.97
N PHE A 99 18.56 -5.56 -16.05
CA PHE A 99 17.74 -6.45 -15.23
C PHE A 99 16.23 -6.32 -15.44
N ILE A 100 15.74 -5.22 -16.03
CA ILE A 100 14.30 -4.92 -16.11
C ILE A 100 13.88 -4.91 -17.59
N PRO A 101 13.07 -5.89 -18.04
CA PRO A 101 12.51 -5.88 -19.39
C PRO A 101 11.78 -4.57 -19.69
N ASN A 102 11.95 -4.04 -20.90
CA ASN A 102 11.31 -2.82 -21.36
C ASN A 102 10.38 -3.08 -22.57
N PRO A 103 9.28 -3.84 -22.40
CA PRO A 103 8.41 -4.27 -23.51
C PRO A 103 7.72 -3.10 -24.22
N HIS A 104 7.60 -1.96 -23.55
CA HIS A 104 6.94 -0.75 -24.08
C HIS A 104 7.93 0.31 -24.59
N ASN A 105 9.23 0.00 -24.60
CA ASN A 105 10.29 0.87 -25.11
C ASN A 105 10.29 2.28 -24.49
N TYR A 106 10.12 2.38 -23.17
CA TYR A 106 10.17 3.65 -22.46
C TYR A 106 11.60 4.19 -22.37
N ASP A 107 11.76 5.51 -22.51
CA ASP A 107 13.07 6.17 -22.47
C ASP A 107 13.56 6.56 -21.07
N SER A 108 12.64 6.60 -20.09
CA SER A 108 12.89 7.12 -18.75
C SER A 108 12.79 6.03 -17.69
N VAL A 109 13.64 6.14 -16.67
CA VAL A 109 13.67 5.28 -15.50
C VAL A 109 13.32 6.11 -14.27
N ASP A 110 12.36 5.64 -13.49
CA ASP A 110 11.87 6.28 -12.27
C ASP A 110 12.37 5.52 -11.03
N HIS A 111 12.84 6.26 -10.04
CA HIS A 111 13.15 5.75 -8.69
C HIS A 111 11.86 5.75 -7.87
N LYS A 112 11.39 4.57 -7.46
CA LYS A 112 10.07 4.45 -6.79
C LYS A 112 10.01 5.29 -5.50
N ASP A 113 11.09 5.25 -4.73
CA ASP A 113 11.25 6.02 -3.49
C ASP A 113 11.70 7.49 -3.69
N ARG A 114 11.89 7.96 -4.93
CA ARG A 114 12.49 9.26 -5.31
C ARG A 114 13.92 9.50 -4.79
N ASN A 115 14.57 8.48 -4.24
CA ASN A 115 15.96 8.56 -3.81
C ASN A 115 16.89 8.14 -4.95
N LYS A 116 17.50 9.13 -5.61
CA LYS A 116 18.43 8.92 -6.73
C LYS A 116 19.68 8.09 -6.37
N MET A 117 19.96 7.90 -5.08
CA MET A 117 21.06 7.09 -4.59
C MET A 117 20.69 5.61 -4.45
N ASN A 118 19.41 5.29 -4.31
CA ASN A 118 18.92 3.92 -4.18
C ASN A 118 18.73 3.30 -5.57
N ASN A 119 19.82 2.78 -6.14
CA ASN A 119 19.81 2.21 -7.49
C ASN A 119 19.57 0.69 -7.48
N HIS A 120 18.99 0.15 -6.42
CA HIS A 120 18.65 -1.26 -6.38
C HIS A 120 17.58 -1.59 -7.42
N VAL A 121 17.69 -2.73 -8.11
CA VAL A 121 16.78 -3.13 -9.20
C VAL A 121 15.30 -3.06 -8.80
N SER A 122 14.96 -3.49 -7.58
CA SER A 122 13.58 -3.43 -7.06
C SER A 122 13.03 -2.01 -6.87
N ASN A 123 13.91 -1.00 -6.76
CA ASN A 123 13.55 0.41 -6.62
C ASN A 123 13.51 1.16 -7.97
N LEU A 124 13.73 0.48 -9.09
CA LEU A 124 13.72 1.09 -10.41
C LEU A 124 12.54 0.55 -11.22
N ARG A 125 12.02 1.38 -12.12
CA ARG A 125 11.08 0.97 -13.16
C ARG A 125 11.26 1.81 -14.41
N TRP A 126 10.83 1.27 -15.55
CA TRP A 126 10.59 2.05 -16.74
C TRP A 126 9.31 2.89 -16.58
N CYS A 127 9.31 4.12 -17.08
CA CYS A 127 8.15 5.02 -17.00
C CYS A 127 7.99 5.88 -18.25
N SER A 128 6.75 6.23 -18.59
CA SER A 128 6.48 7.24 -19.62
C SER A 128 6.79 8.66 -19.09
N ILE A 129 6.85 9.64 -20.01
CA ILE A 129 7.01 11.06 -19.66
C ILE A 129 5.82 11.54 -18.81
N GLU A 130 4.62 11.04 -19.08
CA GLU A 130 3.41 11.38 -18.33
C GLU A 130 3.41 10.80 -16.92
N ASP A 131 3.85 9.54 -16.76
CA ASP A 131 4.03 8.91 -15.44
C ASP A 131 5.02 9.68 -14.58
N ASN A 132 6.10 10.16 -15.20
CA ASN A 132 7.10 10.97 -14.52
C ASN A 132 6.51 12.31 -14.06
N LYS A 133 5.63 12.96 -14.83
CA LYS A 133 4.89 14.17 -14.40
C LYS A 133 3.89 13.88 -13.27
N GLY A 134 3.24 12.71 -13.27
CA GLY A 134 2.38 12.25 -12.17
C GLY A 134 3.16 11.94 -10.90
N SER A 135 4.41 11.47 -11.04
CA SER A 135 5.28 11.14 -9.93
C SER A 135 5.47 12.29 -8.96
N TRP A 136 5.42 13.57 -9.39
CA TRP A 136 5.56 14.77 -8.56
C TRP A 136 4.42 14.97 -7.55
N LYS A 137 3.27 14.32 -7.76
CA LYS A 137 2.12 14.35 -6.83
C LYS A 137 2.22 13.34 -5.68
N ARG A 138 3.25 12.48 -5.65
CA ARG A 138 3.50 11.58 -4.51
C ARG A 138 3.76 12.41 -3.24
N THR A 139 2.86 12.32 -2.27
CA THR A 139 2.99 12.98 -0.96
C THR A 139 4.10 12.30 -0.13
N ASP A 140 4.60 12.98 0.91
CA ASP A 140 5.62 12.40 1.80
C ASP A 140 5.14 11.11 2.48
N ASP A 141 3.86 11.03 2.84
CA ASP A 141 3.25 9.80 3.36
C ASP A 141 3.31 8.64 2.35
N TYR A 142 3.07 8.92 1.06
CA TYR A 142 3.18 7.92 0.00
C TYR A 142 4.62 7.39 -0.10
N LEU A 143 5.61 8.28 -0.08
CA LEU A 143 7.02 7.89 -0.18
C LEU A 143 7.50 7.09 1.04
N ARG A 144 7.01 7.45 2.23
CA ARG A 144 7.29 6.71 3.46
C ARG A 144 6.74 5.28 3.40
N LEU A 145 5.54 5.10 2.85
CA LEU A 145 4.94 3.78 2.64
C LEU A 145 5.73 2.97 1.59
N MET A 146 6.13 3.61 0.48
CA MET A 146 6.99 2.99 -0.53
C MET A 146 8.31 2.47 0.04
N SER A 147 9.02 3.31 0.79
CA SER A 147 10.30 2.95 1.40
C SER A 147 10.18 1.80 2.40
N LYS A 148 9.03 1.64 3.07
CA LYS A 148 8.79 0.48 3.93
C LYS A 148 8.54 -0.79 3.12
N SER A 149 7.73 -0.71 2.07
CA SER A 149 7.42 -1.85 1.21
C SER A 149 8.60 -2.37 0.39
N LEU A 150 9.59 -1.52 0.08
CA LEU A 150 10.80 -1.93 -0.63
C LEU A 150 11.80 -2.67 0.26
N ARG A 151 11.62 -2.60 1.58
CA ARG A 151 12.34 -3.48 2.51
C ARG A 151 11.64 -4.83 2.46
N LYS A 152 12.40 -5.93 2.46
CA LYS A 152 11.88 -7.31 2.57
C LYS A 152 11.15 -7.60 3.91
N ASP A 153 10.85 -6.56 4.69
CA ASP A 153 10.26 -6.66 6.01
C ASP A 153 8.75 -6.77 5.90
N THR A 154 8.16 -7.68 6.67
CA THR A 154 6.71 -7.83 6.78
C THR A 154 6.07 -6.57 7.36
N VAL A 155 4.94 -6.14 6.78
CA VAL A 155 4.16 -5.00 7.26
C VAL A 155 3.57 -5.34 8.62
N TYR A 156 3.98 -4.60 9.65
CA TYR A 156 3.66 -4.84 11.06
C TYR A 156 4.08 -6.22 11.62
N GLY A 157 4.94 -6.97 10.93
CA GLY A 157 5.28 -8.35 11.33
C GLY A 157 4.26 -9.40 10.85
N ILE A 158 3.22 -8.99 10.11
CA ILE A 158 2.05 -9.83 9.78
C ILE A 158 1.87 -9.94 8.27
N GLY A 159 1.79 -8.79 7.58
CA GLY A 159 1.44 -8.75 6.16
C GLY A 159 2.65 -8.78 5.23
N ILE A 160 2.47 -9.34 4.04
CA ILE A 160 3.43 -9.35 2.94
C ILE A 160 2.87 -8.46 1.83
N ASN A 161 3.58 -7.38 1.51
CA ASN A 161 3.25 -6.61 0.32
C ASN A 161 4.02 -7.18 -0.88
N ASP A 162 3.33 -7.98 -1.68
CA ASP A 162 3.85 -8.66 -2.87
C ASP A 162 3.49 -7.94 -4.18
N SER A 163 2.80 -6.80 -4.11
CA SER A 163 2.39 -6.04 -5.29
C SER A 163 3.29 -4.82 -5.51
N ASP A 164 3.59 -4.51 -6.78
CA ASP A 164 4.30 -3.28 -7.12
C ASP A 164 3.42 -2.08 -6.75
N ILE A 165 3.94 -1.17 -5.93
CA ILE A 165 3.17 -0.01 -5.46
C ILE A 165 2.70 0.88 -6.63
N PHE A 166 3.33 0.75 -7.79
CA PHE A 166 2.90 1.44 -8.99
C PHE A 166 1.63 0.89 -9.64
N SER A 167 1.34 -0.39 -9.45
CA SER A 167 0.06 -1.01 -9.81
C SER A 167 -0.90 -1.07 -8.62
N CYS A 168 -0.43 -0.81 -7.38
CA CYS A 168 -1.27 -0.95 -6.21
C CYS A 168 -2.35 0.14 -6.16
N ASN A 169 -3.60 -0.28 -5.96
CA ASN A 169 -4.67 0.63 -5.60
C ASN A 169 -4.39 1.17 -4.19
N LEU A 170 -3.88 2.41 -4.09
CA LEU A 170 -3.47 3.03 -2.83
C LEU A 170 -4.60 3.06 -1.79
N LYS A 171 -5.86 3.15 -2.23
CA LYS A 171 -7.03 3.09 -1.36
C LYS A 171 -7.14 1.73 -0.69
N ASN A 172 -6.96 0.66 -1.46
CA ASN A 172 -7.00 -0.71 -0.97
C ASN A 172 -5.80 -1.04 -0.08
N TYR A 173 -4.60 -0.57 -0.43
CA TYR A 173 -3.43 -0.71 0.43
C TYR A 173 -3.66 -0.09 1.82
N LYS A 174 -4.22 1.13 1.87
CA LYS A 174 -4.57 1.77 3.16
C LYS A 174 -5.65 1.01 3.93
N ARG A 175 -6.60 0.36 3.25
CA ARG A 175 -7.59 -0.51 3.91
C ARG A 175 -6.90 -1.72 4.54
N TRP A 176 -6.06 -2.41 3.77
CA TRP A 176 -5.27 -3.56 4.22
C TRP A 176 -4.34 -3.23 5.38
N GLU A 177 -3.59 -2.12 5.28
CA GLU A 177 -2.68 -1.67 6.34
C GLU A 177 -3.43 -1.41 7.67
N LYS A 178 -4.64 -0.84 7.61
CA LYS A 178 -5.47 -0.64 8.80
C LYS A 178 -5.91 -1.96 9.43
N ILE A 179 -6.21 -2.99 8.63
CA ILE A 179 -6.53 -4.34 9.13
C ILE A 179 -5.33 -4.89 9.91
N LEU A 180 -4.14 -4.84 9.32
CA LEU A 180 -2.93 -5.33 9.98
C LEU A 180 -2.61 -4.57 11.27
N LEU A 181 -2.83 -3.26 11.28
CA LEU A 181 -2.65 -2.45 12.48
C LEU A 181 -3.62 -2.86 13.60
N LYS A 182 -4.89 -3.15 13.25
CA LYS A 182 -5.86 -3.70 14.20
C LYS A 182 -5.45 -5.08 14.70
N CYS A 183 -4.94 -5.94 13.83
CA CYS A 183 -4.43 -7.25 14.25
C CYS A 183 -3.29 -7.12 15.27
N LYS A 184 -2.40 -6.14 15.04
CA LYS A 184 -1.29 -5.85 15.95
C LYS A 184 -1.71 -5.25 17.30
N ARG A 185 -2.76 -4.42 17.34
CA ARG A 185 -3.09 -3.61 18.54
C ARG A 185 -4.36 -4.03 19.29
N GLU A 186 -5.31 -4.64 18.58
CA GLU A 186 -6.68 -4.87 19.06
C GLU A 186 -7.02 -6.37 19.17
N GLY A 187 -6.03 -7.26 19.03
CA GLY A 187 -6.22 -8.71 19.15
C GLY A 187 -7.05 -9.35 18.02
N LYS A 188 -7.20 -8.64 16.89
CA LYS A 188 -7.87 -9.18 15.69
C LYS A 188 -6.93 -10.11 14.92
N THR A 189 -7.49 -11.04 14.15
CA THR A 189 -6.73 -11.94 13.27
C THR A 189 -7.06 -11.67 11.80
N ILE A 190 -6.25 -12.18 10.89
CA ILE A 190 -6.44 -12.06 9.44
C ILE A 190 -6.13 -13.41 8.81
N CYS A 191 -6.94 -13.83 7.84
CA CYS A 191 -6.74 -15.13 7.18
C CYS A 191 -5.41 -15.16 6.40
N GLU A 192 -4.88 -16.36 6.17
CA GLU A 192 -3.58 -16.54 5.48
C GLU A 192 -3.53 -15.88 4.10
N ASP A 193 -4.64 -15.93 3.35
CA ASP A 193 -4.70 -15.30 2.03
C ASP A 193 -4.60 -13.78 2.12
N TRP A 194 -5.29 -13.14 3.06
CA TRP A 194 -5.25 -11.69 3.21
C TRP A 194 -4.01 -11.18 3.92
N LYS A 195 -3.13 -12.05 4.45
CA LYS A 195 -1.77 -11.64 4.80
C LYS A 195 -0.97 -11.21 3.57
N VAL A 196 -1.36 -11.64 2.36
CA VAL A 196 -0.73 -11.23 1.10
C VAL A 196 -1.56 -10.10 0.47
N PHE A 197 -0.94 -8.95 0.19
CA PHE A 197 -1.67 -7.78 -0.28
C PHE A 197 -2.36 -8.00 -1.63
N SER A 198 -1.71 -8.66 -2.60
CA SER A 198 -2.31 -8.91 -3.91
C SER A 198 -3.64 -9.67 -3.82
N LYS A 199 -3.70 -10.72 -2.99
CA LYS A 199 -4.89 -11.52 -2.75
C LYS A 199 -6.02 -10.70 -2.12
N PHE A 200 -5.70 -9.89 -1.11
CA PHE A 200 -6.64 -8.94 -0.54
C PHE A 200 -7.15 -7.96 -1.60
N ASN A 201 -6.24 -7.39 -2.39
CA ASN A 201 -6.59 -6.41 -3.41
C ASN A 201 -7.51 -6.99 -4.48
N SER A 202 -7.23 -8.20 -4.97
CA SER A 202 -8.07 -8.92 -5.92
C SER A 202 -9.49 -9.14 -5.40
N TRP A 203 -9.63 -9.51 -4.12
CA TRP A 203 -10.94 -9.65 -3.49
C TRP A 203 -11.68 -8.31 -3.40
N VAL A 204 -10.98 -7.21 -3.09
CA VAL A 204 -11.61 -5.89 -3.05
C VAL A 204 -12.06 -5.44 -4.45
N GLU A 205 -11.20 -5.63 -5.45
CA GLU A 205 -11.48 -5.23 -6.83
C GLU A 205 -12.62 -6.03 -7.46
N SER A 206 -12.81 -7.30 -7.09
CA SER A 206 -13.94 -8.11 -7.57
C SER A 206 -15.31 -7.64 -7.06
N GLN A 207 -15.34 -6.75 -6.06
CA GLN A 207 -16.57 -6.27 -5.42
C GLN A 207 -16.73 -4.74 -5.46
N SER A 208 -15.70 -4.01 -5.93
CA SER A 208 -15.56 -2.58 -5.65
C SER A 208 -16.40 -1.66 -6.56
N CYS A 209 -17.18 -0.81 -5.90
CA CYS A 209 -17.56 0.54 -6.35
C CYS A 209 -16.74 1.60 -5.57
N ASP A 210 -16.49 2.76 -6.21
CA ASP A 210 -15.50 3.78 -5.85
C ASP A 210 -15.61 4.42 -4.44
N ASP A 211 -16.59 4.06 -3.61
CA ASP A 211 -16.82 4.62 -2.25
C ASP A 211 -17.10 3.62 -1.12
N SER A 212 -16.83 2.34 -1.37
CA SER A 212 -16.99 1.27 -0.39
C SER A 212 -16.09 1.40 0.85
N ILE A 213 -16.44 0.71 1.94
CA ILE A 213 -15.68 0.60 3.20
C ILE A 213 -15.72 -0.86 3.62
N LEU A 214 -14.58 -1.38 4.06
CA LEU A 214 -14.51 -2.73 4.60
C LEU A 214 -15.02 -2.76 6.04
N TYR A 215 -16.00 -3.62 6.28
CA TYR A 215 -16.60 -3.86 7.59
C TYR A 215 -16.50 -5.33 7.97
N LEU A 216 -16.08 -5.59 9.21
CA LEU A 216 -16.04 -6.93 9.80
C LEU A 216 -17.43 -7.20 10.41
N ILE A 217 -18.22 -8.06 9.77
CA ILE A 217 -19.61 -8.34 10.15
C ILE A 217 -19.73 -9.33 11.29
N GLN A 218 -18.75 -10.23 11.46
CA GLN A 218 -18.77 -11.25 12.51
C GLN A 218 -17.37 -11.68 12.94
N GLY A 219 -17.26 -12.16 14.17
CA GLY A 219 -16.04 -12.74 14.72
C GLY A 219 -14.88 -11.74 14.88
N ASN A 220 -13.67 -12.28 14.98
CA ASN A 220 -12.43 -11.52 15.18
C ASN A 220 -11.43 -11.64 14.03
N GLU A 221 -11.74 -12.45 13.01
CA GLU A 221 -10.88 -12.71 11.87
C GLU A 221 -11.33 -11.94 10.63
N TYR A 222 -10.40 -11.18 10.04
CA TYR A 222 -10.56 -10.55 8.74
C TYR A 222 -10.34 -11.57 7.61
N CYS A 223 -11.43 -11.98 6.96
CA CYS A 223 -11.45 -12.88 5.81
C CYS A 223 -12.66 -12.57 4.90
N PRO A 224 -12.70 -13.11 3.66
CA PRO A 224 -13.82 -12.93 2.73
C PRO A 224 -15.21 -13.24 3.32
N GLU A 225 -15.30 -14.23 4.20
CA GLU A 225 -16.55 -14.73 4.79
C GLU A 225 -17.06 -13.79 5.89
N ASN A 226 -16.14 -13.20 6.65
CA ASN A 226 -16.45 -12.35 7.80
C ASN A 226 -16.46 -10.84 7.46
N CYS A 227 -16.10 -10.47 6.23
CA CYS A 227 -15.98 -9.08 5.81
C CYS A 227 -16.88 -8.76 4.62
N VAL A 228 -17.42 -7.55 4.63
CA VAL A 228 -18.21 -6.99 3.53
C VAL A 228 -17.69 -5.62 3.13
N LEU A 229 -17.83 -5.27 1.85
CA LEU A 229 -17.66 -3.91 1.37
C LEU A 229 -19.01 -3.20 1.37
N THR A 230 -19.13 -2.14 2.16
CA THR A 230 -20.40 -1.42 2.33
C THR A 230 -20.22 0.09 2.30
N THR A 231 -21.31 0.85 2.41
CA THR A 231 -21.31 2.31 2.40
C THR A 231 -21.25 2.90 3.81
N TYR A 232 -20.87 4.17 3.93
CA TYR A 232 -20.97 4.92 5.20
C TYR A 232 -22.41 4.94 5.75
N SER A 233 -23.41 4.87 4.89
CA SER A 233 -24.82 4.86 5.31
C SER A 233 -25.14 3.62 6.16
N LEU A 234 -24.69 2.43 5.74
CA LEU A 234 -24.88 1.21 6.51
C LEU A 234 -24.15 1.29 7.86
N LEU A 235 -22.89 1.75 7.87
CA LEU A 235 -22.10 1.86 9.11
C LEU A 235 -22.75 2.78 10.16
N ASN A 236 -23.38 3.88 9.72
CA ASN A 236 -24.10 4.77 10.62
C ASN A 236 -25.38 4.14 11.20
N ILE A 237 -25.98 3.19 10.49
CA ILE A 237 -27.11 2.40 10.97
C ILE A 237 -26.63 1.28 11.89
N LEU A 238 -25.47 0.67 11.64
CA LEU A 238 -24.89 -0.33 12.54
C LEU A 238 -24.18 0.27 13.77
N SER A 239 -24.09 1.59 13.88
CA SER A 239 -23.48 2.28 15.03
C SER A 239 -24.46 2.44 16.21
N PHE A 240 -24.04 1.97 17.39
CA PHE A 240 -24.74 2.02 18.68
C PHE A 240 -23.98 2.83 19.75
N LYS A 241 -23.21 3.84 19.32
CA LYS A 241 -22.38 4.62 20.26
C LYS A 241 -23.25 5.46 21.21
N LYS A 242 -23.21 5.12 22.50
CA LYS A 242 -23.76 5.92 23.60
C LYS A 242 -22.77 7.02 23.99
N ASN A 243 -23.22 8.27 24.09
CA ASN A 243 -22.41 9.40 24.56
C ASN A 243 -23.04 10.00 25.81
N GLY A 244 -22.34 9.92 26.95
CA GLY A 244 -22.82 10.45 28.23
C GLY A 244 -23.82 9.53 28.94
N LYS A 245 -24.65 10.13 29.80
CA LYS A 245 -25.52 9.39 30.74
C LYS A 245 -26.89 9.00 30.20
N TYR A 246 -27.28 9.51 29.03
CA TYR A 246 -28.62 9.31 28.46
C TYR A 246 -28.67 8.11 27.50
N PRO A 247 -29.84 7.48 27.33
CA PRO A 247 -30.04 6.42 26.36
C PRO A 247 -29.57 6.78 24.94
N ILE A 248 -29.27 5.78 24.12
CA ILE A 248 -28.84 6.01 22.74
C ILE A 248 -29.91 6.81 22.00
N GLY A 249 -29.48 7.85 21.28
CA GLY A 249 -30.37 8.74 20.54
C GLY A 249 -31.09 9.79 21.39
N VAL A 250 -30.85 9.84 22.70
CA VAL A 250 -31.52 10.75 23.62
C VAL A 250 -30.55 11.77 24.19
N SER A 251 -30.98 13.02 24.26
CA SER A 251 -30.23 14.10 24.94
C SER A 251 -31.20 15.10 25.56
N LEU A 252 -30.71 15.95 26.47
CA LEU A 252 -31.53 17.03 27.03
C LEU A 252 -31.79 18.11 25.96
N SER A 253 -33.05 18.52 25.84
CA SER A 253 -33.44 19.70 25.06
C SER A 253 -33.38 20.95 25.92
N ASN A 254 -34.01 20.87 27.09
CA ASN A 254 -33.97 21.86 28.17
C ASN A 254 -34.05 21.12 29.53
N PRO A 255 -34.02 21.80 30.69
CA PRO A 255 -34.02 21.13 31.99
C PRO A 255 -35.22 20.22 32.29
N LYS A 256 -36.34 20.35 31.55
CA LYS A 256 -37.58 19.60 31.77
C LYS A 256 -37.98 18.68 30.61
N THR A 257 -37.34 18.78 29.44
CA THR A 257 -37.72 18.01 28.26
C THR A 257 -36.54 17.29 27.60
N MET A 258 -36.80 16.08 27.15
CA MET A 258 -35.86 15.24 26.41
C MET A 258 -36.02 15.49 24.91
N LYS A 259 -34.92 15.50 24.16
CA LYS A 259 -34.94 15.45 22.70
C LYS A 259 -34.45 14.10 22.21
N SER A 260 -35.15 13.57 21.22
CA SER A 260 -34.69 12.41 20.45
C SER A 260 -34.03 12.91 19.17
N VAL A 261 -32.79 12.48 18.96
CA VAL A 261 -31.94 12.91 17.85
C VAL A 261 -31.32 11.69 17.20
N ARG A 262 -31.35 11.66 15.87
CA ARG A 262 -30.71 10.66 15.04
C ARG A 262 -29.56 11.29 14.25
N TYR A 263 -28.47 10.57 14.10
CA TYR A 263 -27.38 10.99 13.23
C TYR A 263 -27.73 10.64 11.78
N ASN A 264 -27.77 11.64 10.90
CA ASN A 264 -27.99 11.49 9.47
C ASN A 264 -26.69 11.90 8.75
N SER A 265 -26.16 11.02 7.89
CA SER A 265 -24.88 11.22 7.20
C SER A 265 -24.90 12.40 6.22
N LYS A 266 -26.07 12.79 5.68
CA LYS A 266 -26.23 13.93 4.77
C LYS A 266 -26.47 15.25 5.51
N THR A 267 -27.18 15.24 6.64
CA THR A 267 -27.59 16.47 7.36
C THR A 267 -26.93 16.69 8.72
N LYS A 268 -26.01 15.81 9.14
CA LYS A 268 -25.31 15.77 10.44
C LYS A 268 -26.19 15.48 11.66
N GLN A 269 -27.46 15.90 11.70
CA GLN A 269 -28.47 15.50 12.70
C GLN A 269 -29.88 15.55 12.09
N ALA A 270 -30.72 14.59 12.45
CA ALA A 270 -32.16 14.57 12.22
C ALA A 270 -32.86 14.58 13.58
N TYR A 271 -33.61 15.65 13.85
CA TYR A 271 -34.40 15.78 15.07
C TYR A 271 -35.68 14.97 14.92
N LEU A 272 -35.92 14.04 15.85
CA LEU A 272 -37.09 13.14 15.82
C LEU A 272 -38.26 13.70 16.63
N GLY A 273 -37.97 14.52 17.64
CA GLY A 273 -38.99 15.16 18.48
C GLY A 273 -38.48 15.53 19.87
N SER A 274 -39.34 16.21 20.63
CA SER A 274 -39.17 16.45 22.06
C SER A 274 -40.23 15.65 22.82
N TYR A 275 -39.83 15.12 23.97
CA TYR A 275 -40.60 14.17 24.76
C TYR A 275 -40.44 14.52 26.25
N ASP A 276 -41.46 14.18 27.04
CA ASP A 276 -41.46 14.45 28.48
C ASP A 276 -40.58 13.47 29.26
N THR A 277 -40.47 12.23 28.76
CA THR A 277 -39.68 11.17 29.40
C THR A 277 -38.50 10.73 28.54
N MET A 278 -37.48 10.15 29.20
CA MET A 278 -36.33 9.56 28.50
C MET A 278 -36.74 8.32 27.71
N GLN A 279 -37.71 7.58 28.23
CA GLN A 279 -38.25 6.35 27.67
C GLN A 279 -38.95 6.63 26.34
N ASP A 280 -39.81 7.65 26.28
CA ASP A 280 -40.51 8.03 25.04
C ASP A 280 -39.54 8.56 23.99
N ALA A 281 -38.55 9.34 24.41
CA ALA A 281 -37.49 9.81 23.51
C ALA A 281 -36.66 8.65 22.93
N HIS A 282 -36.37 7.63 23.75
CA HIS A 282 -35.62 6.45 23.31
C HIS A 282 -36.48 5.54 22.42
N LEU A 283 -37.76 5.35 22.75
CA LEU A 283 -38.71 4.60 21.94
C LEU A 283 -38.84 5.20 20.53
N ALA A 284 -38.93 6.53 20.43
CA ALA A 284 -38.94 7.23 19.13
C ALA A 284 -37.67 6.96 18.32
N TRP A 285 -36.51 6.90 18.99
CA TRP A 285 -35.24 6.53 18.34
C TRP A 285 -35.25 5.07 17.86
N GLN A 286 -35.71 4.12 18.69
CA GLN A 286 -35.79 2.69 18.35
C GLN A 286 -36.71 2.47 17.12
N GLN A 287 -37.88 3.12 17.11
CA GLN A 287 -38.83 3.04 16.00
C GLN A 287 -38.26 3.62 14.71
N GLN A 288 -37.60 4.79 14.77
CA GLN A 288 -36.94 5.37 13.62
C GLN A 288 -35.80 4.48 13.10
N LYS A 289 -35.05 3.85 14.01
CA LYS A 289 -33.96 2.93 13.67
C LYS A 289 -34.48 1.72 12.89
N ILE A 290 -35.60 1.13 13.31
CA ILE A 290 -36.25 0.02 12.59
C ILE A 290 -36.68 0.47 11.19
N LYS A 291 -37.32 1.64 11.06
CA LYS A 291 -37.72 2.17 9.74
C LYS A 291 -36.53 2.34 8.79
N GLU A 292 -35.41 2.85 9.28
CA GLU A 292 -34.17 2.98 8.49
C GLU A 292 -33.62 1.61 8.06
N ILE A 293 -33.66 0.62 8.96
CA ILE A 293 -33.23 -0.75 8.65
C ILE A 293 -34.14 -1.37 7.58
N ASP A 294 -35.46 -1.19 7.68
CA ASP A 294 -36.43 -1.70 6.71
C ASP A 294 -36.22 -1.12 5.31
N LEU A 295 -35.92 0.18 5.22
CA LEU A 295 -35.57 0.82 3.95
C LEU A 295 -34.30 0.22 3.37
N LEU A 296 -33.26 0.00 4.18
CA LEU A 296 -32.03 -0.64 3.70
C LEU A 296 -32.23 -2.08 3.24
N ILE A 297 -33.01 -2.88 3.98
CA ILE A 297 -33.31 -4.27 3.62
C ILE A 297 -33.95 -4.36 2.24
N THR A 298 -34.77 -3.37 1.86
CA THR A 298 -35.46 -3.35 0.56
C THR A 298 -34.50 -3.21 -0.63
N ASP A 299 -33.39 -2.48 -0.46
CA ASP A 299 -32.45 -2.15 -1.53
C ASP A 299 -31.15 -2.99 -1.49
N GLU A 300 -30.90 -3.71 -0.40
CA GLU A 300 -29.66 -4.46 -0.17
C GLU A 300 -29.67 -5.82 -0.87
N LYS A 301 -28.54 -6.18 -1.49
CA LYS A 301 -28.39 -7.41 -2.28
C LYS A 301 -27.44 -8.41 -1.64
N ASP A 302 -26.59 -7.99 -0.69
CA ASP A 302 -25.68 -8.89 -0.01
C ASP A 302 -26.40 -9.60 1.15
N ASP A 303 -26.61 -10.92 1.00
CA ASP A 303 -27.31 -11.76 1.99
C ASP A 303 -26.69 -11.67 3.40
N ARG A 304 -25.38 -11.45 3.49
CA ARG A 304 -24.68 -11.34 4.78
C ARG A 304 -25.04 -10.03 5.48
N ILE A 305 -25.21 -8.94 4.70
CA ILE A 305 -25.68 -7.66 5.23
C ILE A 305 -27.14 -7.79 5.65
N LEU A 306 -27.98 -8.45 4.85
CA LEU A 306 -29.38 -8.72 5.18
C LEU A 306 -29.51 -9.51 6.49
N GLU A 307 -28.68 -10.53 6.71
CA GLU A 307 -28.67 -11.30 7.95
C GLU A 307 -28.33 -10.42 9.16
N VAL A 308 -27.31 -9.55 9.03
CA VAL A 308 -26.92 -8.60 10.07
C VAL A 308 -28.05 -7.62 10.39
N LEU A 309 -28.65 -7.02 9.36
CA LEU A 309 -29.74 -6.07 9.51
C LEU A 309 -30.97 -6.69 10.18
N ASN A 310 -31.34 -7.91 9.78
CA ASN A 310 -32.48 -8.63 10.38
C ASN A 310 -32.23 -8.95 11.86
N LYS A 311 -31.06 -9.45 12.22
CA LYS A 311 -30.70 -9.71 13.63
C LYS A 311 -30.73 -8.43 14.47
N VAL A 312 -30.21 -7.30 13.96
CA VAL A 312 -30.31 -6.00 14.64
C VAL A 312 -31.77 -5.60 14.82
N LYS A 313 -32.58 -5.68 13.76
CA LYS A 313 -34.00 -5.33 13.78
C LYS A 313 -34.76 -6.15 14.83
N THR A 314 -34.60 -7.48 14.83
CA THR A 314 -35.25 -8.38 15.79
C THR A 314 -34.82 -8.06 17.23
N SER A 315 -33.55 -7.73 17.46
CA SER A 315 -33.07 -7.31 18.78
C SER A 315 -33.78 -6.03 19.26
N ILE A 316 -33.86 -5.00 18.42
CA ILE A 316 -34.55 -3.74 18.79
C ILE A 316 -36.05 -3.97 19.01
N GLN A 317 -36.69 -4.79 18.17
CA GLN A 317 -38.11 -5.15 18.33
C GLN A 317 -38.37 -5.86 19.67
N SER A 318 -37.46 -6.76 20.07
CA SER A 318 -37.51 -7.41 21.39
C SER A 318 -37.33 -6.41 22.54
N ASP A 319 -36.45 -5.42 22.39
CA ASP A 319 -36.30 -4.37 23.40
C ASP A 319 -37.55 -3.51 23.53
N ILE A 320 -38.17 -3.12 22.42
CA ILE A 320 -39.43 -2.36 22.41
C ILE A 320 -40.54 -3.17 23.10
N SER A 321 -40.72 -4.45 22.75
CA SER A 321 -41.80 -5.27 23.32
C SER A 321 -41.65 -5.49 24.82
N ASN A 322 -40.43 -5.50 25.33
CA ASN A 322 -40.11 -5.64 26.75
C ASN A 322 -39.86 -4.31 27.47
N GLN A 323 -40.09 -3.16 26.81
CA GLN A 323 -39.83 -1.81 27.36
C GLN A 323 -38.40 -1.61 27.88
N ARG A 324 -37.40 -2.21 27.21
CA ARG A 324 -35.98 -2.11 27.57
C ARG A 324 -35.25 -1.05 26.75
N GLU A 325 -34.24 -0.44 27.35
CA GLU A 325 -33.26 0.38 26.64
C GLU A 325 -32.40 -0.51 25.74
N THR A 326 -32.27 -0.14 24.47
CA THR A 326 -31.29 -0.76 23.58
C THR A 326 -29.90 -0.24 23.92
N VAL A 327 -29.04 -1.12 24.43
CA VAL A 327 -27.72 -0.76 24.98
C VAL A 327 -26.53 -1.17 24.11
N ILE A 328 -26.56 -2.28 23.37
CA ILE A 328 -25.43 -2.77 22.55
C ILE A 328 -25.95 -3.47 21.28
N SER A 329 -25.19 -3.40 20.18
CA SER A 329 -25.42 -4.21 18.97
C SER A 329 -25.26 -5.70 19.28
N PRO A 330 -26.15 -6.60 18.82
CA PRO A 330 -26.04 -8.04 19.04
C PRO A 330 -24.78 -8.70 18.45
N PHE A 331 -23.96 -7.95 17.72
CA PHE A 331 -22.75 -8.40 17.03
C PHE A 331 -21.43 -8.01 17.71
N ILE A 332 -21.48 -7.42 18.90
CA ILE A 332 -20.29 -7.18 19.72
C ILE A 332 -20.33 -8.15 20.89
N VAL A 333 -19.95 -9.41 20.63
CA VAL A 333 -19.41 -10.34 21.62
C VAL A 333 -18.03 -10.75 21.16
#